data_AF-A0A3A4NP18-F1
#
_entry.id   AF-A0A3A4NP18-F1
#
_cell.length_a   1.000
_cell.length_b   1.000
_cell.length_c   1.000
_cell.angle_alpha   90.00
_cell.angle_beta   90.00
_cell.angle_gamma   90.00
#
_symmetry.space_group_name_H-M   'P 1'
#
loop_
_entity.id
_entity.type
_entity.pdbx_description
1 polymer ?
#
loop_
_entity_poly.entity_id
_entity_poly.type
_entity_poly.pdbx_seq_one_letter_code
_entity_poly.pdbx_strand_id
1 'polypeptide(L)' 'MKPIIEGTRISVEFILDLLASEVSEEEILDDYPHLAKEDIRACLR' A
#
# COMPACT_ATOMS: atom_id res chain seq x y z
N MET A 1 -7.79 5.79 -15.07
CA MET A 1 -8.32 5.29 -13.78
C MET A 1 -7.13 5.09 -12.86
N LYS A 2 -7.18 5.59 -11.63
CA LYS A 2 -6.08 5.35 -10.67
C LYS A 2 -6.12 3.88 -10.25
N PRO A 3 -5.00 3.15 -10.29
CA PRO A 3 -4.98 1.78 -9.80
C PRO A 3 -5.24 1.78 -8.30
N ILE A 4 -6.20 0.96 -7.90
CA ILE A 4 -6.54 0.70 -6.50
C ILE A 4 -6.14 -0.72 -6.16
N ILE A 5 -5.72 -0.94 -4.92
CA ILE A 5 -5.42 -2.27 -4.43
C ILE A 5 -6.73 -3.04 -4.34
N GLU A 6 -6.78 -4.22 -4.96
CA GLU A 6 -7.98 -5.05 -5.06
C GLU A 6 -8.53 -5.39 -3.67
N GLY A 7 -9.84 -5.31 -3.50
CA GLY A 7 -10.48 -5.56 -2.19
C GLY A 7 -10.33 -4.42 -1.17
N THR A 8 -9.64 -3.33 -1.53
CA THR A 8 -9.51 -2.15 -0.67
C THR A 8 -10.02 -0.89 -1.36
N ARG A 9 -10.06 0.21 -0.61
CA ARG A 9 -10.29 1.56 -1.13
C ARG A 9 -9.00 2.39 -1.21
N ILE A 10 -7.85 1.73 -1.16
CA ILE A 10 -6.54 2.36 -1.10
C ILE A 10 -5.95 2.39 -2.51
N SER A 11 -5.48 3.57 -2.93
CA SER A 11 -4.79 3.73 -4.21
C SER A 11 -3.32 3.34 -4.11
N VAL A 12 -2.77 2.77 -5.20
CA VAL A 12 -1.34 2.45 -5.30
C VAL A 12 -0.46 3.68 -5.02
N GLU A 13 -0.84 4.85 -5.57
CA GLU A 13 -0.14 6.13 -5.30
C GLU A 13 -0.04 6.44 -3.80
N PHE A 14 -1.08 6.14 -3.02
CA PHE A 14 -1.08 6.45 -1.59
C PHE A 14 -0.07 5.59 -0.84
N ILE A 15 0.05 4.31 -1.19
CA ILE A 15 1.05 3.42 -0.60
C ILE A 15 2.46 3.84 -1.02
N LEU A 16 2.65 4.26 -2.27
CA LEU A 16 3.92 4.81 -2.72
C LEU A 16 4.29 6.10 -1.97
N ASP A 17 3.33 6.99 -1.69
CA ASP A 17 3.56 8.21 -0.91
C ASP A 17 3.95 7.89 0.55
N LEU A 18 3.35 6.86 1.16
CA LEU A 18 3.72 6.39 2.50
C LEU A 18 5.14 5.84 2.51
N LEU A 19 5.48 4.97 1.56
CA LEU A 19 6.83 4.41 1.42
C LEU A 19 7.86 5.51 1.13
N ALA A 20 7.50 6.53 0.35
CA ALA A 20 8.35 7.70 0.09
C ALA A 20 8.53 8.58 1.34
N SER A 21 7.61 8.50 2.31
CA SER A 21 7.67 9.20 3.59
C SER A 21 8.43 8.41 4.67
N GLU A 22 9.23 7.41 4.29
CA GLU A 22 9.98 6.50 5.18
C GLU A 22 9.10 5.63 6.09
N VAL A 23 7.82 5.46 5.76
CA VAL A 23 6.94 4.52 6.49
C VAL A 23 7.25 3.09 6.07
N SER A 24 7.42 2.20 7.04
CA SER A 24 7.78 0.80 6.80
C SER A 24 6.58 -0.01 6.29
N GLU A 25 6.83 -1.06 5.46
CA GLU A 25 5.76 -1.98 5.04
C GLU A 25 4.97 -2.54 6.23
N GLU A 26 5.65 -2.82 7.35
CA GLU A 26 5.03 -3.37 8.56
C GLU A 26 4.09 -2.37 9.24
N GLU A 27 4.49 -1.10 9.34
CA GLU A 27 3.65 -0.02 9.87
C GLU A 27 2.41 0.19 8.99
N ILE A 28 2.59 0.14 7.67
CA ILE A 28 1.46 0.22 6.72
C ILE A 28 0.50 -0.95 6.92
N LEU A 29 1.01 -2.17 7.14
CA LEU A 29 0.15 -3.35 7.38
C LEU A 29 -0.56 -3.30 8.73
N ASP A 30 0.06 -2.71 9.75
CA ASP A 30 -0.56 -2.50 11.07
C ASP A 30 -1.67 -1.44 11.01
N ASP A 31 -1.46 -0.34 10.30
CA ASP A 31 -2.47 0.72 10.09
C ASP A 31 -3.59 0.27 9.15
N TYR A 32 -3.26 -0.59 8.19
CA TYR A 32 -4.18 -1.11 7.18
C TYR A 32 -4.17 -2.65 7.17
N PRO A 33 -4.81 -3.30 8.16
CA PRO A 33 -4.83 -4.77 8.28
C PRO A 33 -5.57 -5.49 7.14
N HIS A 34 -6.23 -4.73 6.26
CA HIS A 34 -6.87 -5.22 5.04
C HIS A 34 -5.90 -5.32 3.85
N LEU A 35 -4.70 -4.75 3.96
CA LEU A 35 -3.64 -4.91 2.96
C LEU A 35 -2.89 -6.21 3.19
N ALA A 36 -2.56 -6.88 2.09
CA ALA A 36 -1.56 -7.94 2.11
C ALA A 36 -0.18 -7.35 1.82
N LYS A 37 0.86 -8.00 2.36
CA LYS A 37 2.25 -7.67 2.02
C LYS A 37 2.54 -7.77 0.52
N GLU A 38 1.80 -8.64 -0.16
CA GLU A 38 1.87 -8.81 -1.62
C GLU A 38 1.36 -7.59 -2.37
N ASP A 39 0.34 -6.90 -1.85
CA ASP A 39 -0.21 -5.68 -2.46
C ASP A 39 0.82 -4.55 -2.44
N ILE A 40 1.50 -4.37 -1.30
CA ILE A 40 2.55 -3.36 -1.14
C ILE A 40 3.72 -3.66 -2.09
N ARG A 41 4.13 -4.92 -2.18
CA ARG A 41 5.20 -5.34 -3.11
C ARG A 41 4.79 -5.23 -4.58
N ALA A 42 3.52 -5.42 -4.90
CA ALA A 42 3.00 -5.20 -6.25
C ALA A 42 3.05 -3.72 -6.66
N CYS A 43 2.96 -2.79 -5.70
CA CYS A 43 3.11 -1.35 -5.95
C CYS A 43 4.54 -0.96 -6.37
N LEU A 44 5.55 -1.77 -6.02
CA LEU A 44 6.97 -1.51 -6.31
C LEU A 44 7.47 -2.13 -7.63
N ARG A 45 6.63 -2.88 -8.34
CA ARG A 45 6.99 -3.59 -9.58
C ARG A 45 6.63 -2.83 -10.85
#